data_AF-A0A2V7UXD9-F1
#
_entry.id   AF-A0A2V7UXD9-F1
#
_cell.length_a   1.000
_cell.length_b   1.000
_cell.length_c   1.000
_cell.angle_alpha   90.00
_cell.angle_beta   90.00
_cell.angle_gamma   90.00
#
_symmetry.space_group_name_H-M   'P 1'
#
loop_
_entity.id
_entity.type
_entity.pdbx_description
1 polymer ?
#
loop_
_entity_poly.entity_id
_entity_poly.type
_entity_poly.pdbx_seq_one_letter_code
_entity_poly.pdbx_strand_id
1 'polypeptide(L)'
;MILIVAFVRFLVALFLVRIGLRFVAGLVEGLREPPAATPAPGVDMVRDRICNTFLPRERAVSAVVGGRQMHFCSPACRDRALALPPGP
;
A
#
# COMPACT_ATOMS: atom_id res chain seq x y z
N MET A 1 -16.19 6.27 31.02
CA MET A 1 -16.83 6.32 29.68
C MET A 1 -16.47 7.57 28.88
N ILE A 2 -16.60 8.79 29.42
CA ILE A 2 -16.31 10.05 28.69
C ILE A 2 -14.87 10.12 28.16
N LEU A 3 -13.87 9.75 28.97
CA LEU A 3 -12.45 9.74 28.57
C LEU A 3 -12.17 8.74 27.42
N ILE A 4 -12.80 7.56 27.46
CA ILE A 4 -12.65 6.52 26.44
C ILE A 4 -13.26 6.98 25.12
N VAL A 5 -14.44 7.62 25.17
CA VAL A 5 -15.10 8.16 23.98
C VAL A 5 -14.29 9.28 23.35
N ALA A 6 -13.67 10.16 24.15
CA ALA A 6 -12.77 11.20 23.66
C ALA A 6 -11.51 10.60 23.02
N PHE A 7 -10.92 9.59 23.65
CA PHE A 7 -9.73 8.91 23.15
C PHE A 7 -9.98 8.17 21.84
N VAL A 8 -11.11 7.46 21.73
CA VAL A 8 -11.52 6.78 20.50
C VAL A 8 -11.76 7.78 19.37
N ARG A 9 -12.45 8.91 19.65
CA ARG A 9 -12.63 9.98 18.65
C ARG A 9 -11.30 10.56 18.17
N PHE A 10 -10.36 10.77 19.08
CA PHE A 10 -9.03 11.27 18.76
C PHE A 10 -8.25 10.30 17.86
N LEU A 11 -8.27 9.00 18.19
CA LEU A 11 -7.62 7.97 17.38
C LEU A 11 -8.25 7.82 16.00
N VAL A 12 -9.58 7.87 15.90
CA VAL A 12 -10.31 7.81 14.62
C VAL A 12 -9.97 9.03 13.76
N ALA A 13 -9.92 10.23 14.36
CA ALA A 13 -9.53 11.44 13.65
C ALA A 13 -8.09 11.34 13.10
N LEU A 14 -7.14 10.89 13.91
CA LEU A 14 -5.75 10.66 13.47
C LEU A 14 -5.66 9.65 12.33
N PHE A 15 -6.42 8.56 12.41
CA PHE A 15 -6.47 7.53 11.38
C PHE A 15 -7.04 8.07 10.07
N LEU A 16 -8.14 8.81 10.11
CA LEU A 16 -8.76 9.46 8.95
C LEU A 16 -7.84 10.50 8.31
N VAL A 17 -7.17 11.33 9.12
CA VAL A 17 -6.18 12.30 8.63
C VAL A 17 -5.02 11.61 7.94
N ARG A 18 -4.48 10.53 8.53
CA ARG A 18 -3.36 9.78 7.93
C ARG A 18 -3.74 9.12 6.61
N ILE A 19 -4.97 8.61 6.49
CA ILE A 19 -5.53 8.08 5.24
C ILE A 19 -5.67 9.22 4.23
N GLY A 20 -6.33 10.32 4.60
CA GLY A 20 -6.53 11.47 3.72
C GLY A 20 -5.21 12.01 3.15
N LEU A 21 -4.18 12.16 3.99
CA LEU A 21 -2.85 12.60 3.56
C LEU A 21 -2.20 11.64 2.56
N ARG A 22 -2.36 10.32 2.73
CA ARG A 22 -1.85 9.30 1.79
C ARG A 22 -2.59 9.34 0.44
N PHE A 23 -3.90 9.57 0.46
CA PHE A 23 -4.71 9.72 -0.76
C PHE A 23 -4.34 11.00 -1.52
N VAL A 24 -4.20 12.13 -0.82
CA VAL A 24 -3.82 13.41 -1.43
C VAL A 24 -2.39 13.34 -1.98
N ALA A 25 -1.44 12.73 -1.27
CA ALA A 25 -0.08 12.54 -1.78
C ALA A 25 -0.06 11.73 -3.09
N GLY A 26 -0.82 10.62 -3.15
CA GLY A 26 -0.96 9.83 -4.38
C GLY A 26 -1.60 10.59 -5.55
N LEU A 27 -2.52 11.51 -5.26
CA LEU A 27 -3.18 12.34 -6.28
C LEU A 27 -2.29 13.49 -6.77
N VAL A 28 -1.53 14.12 -5.86
CA VAL A 28 -0.55 15.18 -6.20
C VAL A 28 0.59 14.61 -7.04
N GLU A 29 1.07 13.38 -6.75
CA GLU A 29 2.05 12.70 -7.60
C GLU A 29 1.52 12.35 -9.00
N GLY A 30 0.19 12.20 -9.14
CA GLY A 30 -0.46 11.98 -10.44
C GLY A 30 -0.70 13.27 -11.25
N LEU A 31 -0.80 14.41 -10.58
CA LEU A 31 -0.92 15.75 -11.20
C LEU A 31 0.43 16.41 -11.48
N ARG A 32 1.52 15.91 -10.89
CA ARG A 32 2.87 16.29 -11.27
C ARG A 32 3.18 15.65 -12.63
N GLU A 33 3.10 16.48 -13.66
CA GLU A 33 3.54 16.13 -15.01
C GLU A 33 4.94 15.49 -14.94
N PRO A 34 5.13 14.24 -15.37
CA PRO A 34 6.46 13.64 -15.40
C PRO A 34 7.35 14.48 -16.32
N PRO A 35 8.63 14.71 -15.98
CA PRO A 35 9.58 15.22 -16.97
C PRO A 35 9.54 14.27 -18.16
N ALA A 36 9.36 14.81 -19.37
CA ALA A 36 9.09 14.05 -20.59
C ALA A 36 10.03 12.83 -20.72
N ALA A 37 9.50 11.65 -20.41
CA ALA A 37 10.25 10.40 -20.44
C ALA A 37 10.03 9.73 -21.80
N THR A 38 11.15 9.49 -22.49
CA THR A 38 11.33 8.57 -23.61
C THR A 38 10.53 7.28 -23.39
N PRO A 39 10.00 6.59 -24.42
CA PRO A 39 9.08 5.47 -24.26
C PRO A 39 9.69 4.43 -23.33
N ALA A 40 9.15 4.32 -22.12
CA ALA A 40 9.67 3.39 -21.12
C ALA A 40 9.40 1.96 -21.60
N PRO A 41 10.38 1.04 -21.50
CA PRO A 41 10.14 -0.37 -21.74
C PRO A 41 8.97 -0.85 -20.86
N GLY A 42 8.14 -1.75 -21.40
CA GLY A 42 6.92 -2.22 -20.76
C GLY A 42 7.13 -2.51 -19.27
N VAL A 43 6.40 -1.77 -18.43
CA VAL A 43 6.60 -1.82 -16.98
C VAL A 43 6.04 -3.13 -16.45
N ASP A 44 6.89 -3.93 -15.80
CA ASP A 44 6.51 -5.21 -15.21
C ASP A 44 5.47 -5.00 -14.10
N MET A 45 4.23 -5.40 -14.37
CA MET A 45 3.12 -5.30 -13.42
C MET A 45 3.01 -6.58 -12.58
N VAL A 46 2.98 -6.40 -11.26
CA VAL A 46 2.81 -7.49 -10.30
C VAL A 46 1.52 -7.31 -9.51
N ARG A 47 0.89 -8.41 -9.12
CA ARG A 47 -0.36 -8.41 -8.36
C ARG A 47 -0.12 -8.67 -6.88
N ASP A 48 -0.66 -7.81 -6.03
CA ASP A 48 -0.78 -8.07 -4.59
C ASP A 48 -1.88 -9.11 -4.34
N ARG A 49 -1.60 -10.13 -3.54
CA ARG A 49 -2.49 -11.27 -3.31
C ARG A 49 -3.55 -11.01 -2.24
N ILE A 50 -3.34 -10.02 -1.39
CA ILE A 50 -4.24 -9.64 -0.32
C ILE A 50 -5.37 -8.75 -0.85
N CYS A 51 -5.01 -7.75 -1.67
CA CYS A 51 -5.98 -6.78 -2.18
C CYS A 51 -6.21 -6.86 -3.70
N ASN A 52 -5.53 -7.76 -4.41
CA ASN A 52 -5.64 -7.94 -5.87
C ASN A 52 -5.30 -6.71 -6.71
N THR A 53 -4.60 -5.73 -6.13
CA THR A 53 -4.16 -4.53 -6.86
C THR A 53 -2.94 -4.86 -7.72
N PHE A 54 -2.95 -4.42 -8.97
CA PHE A 54 -1.78 -4.46 -9.85
C PHE A 54 -0.95 -3.19 -9.70
N LEU A 55 0.35 -3.34 -9.55
CA LEU A 55 1.28 -2.23 -9.45
C LEU A 55 2.61 -2.56 -10.13
N PRO A 56 3.39 -1.54 -10.53
CA PRO A 56 4.73 -1.75 -11.04
C PRO A 56 5.63 -2.46 -10.02
N ARG A 57 6.36 -3.48 -10.45
CA ARG A 57 7.31 -4.24 -9.62
C ARG A 57 8.26 -3.34 -8.83
N GLU A 58 8.73 -2.26 -9.45
CA GLU A 58 9.66 -1.28 -8.85
C GLU A 58 9.07 -0.55 -7.63
N ARG A 59 7.75 -0.38 -7.60
CA ARG A 59 7.03 0.27 -6.50
C ARG A 59 6.48 -0.74 -5.48
N ALA A 60 6.72 -2.03 -5.70
CA ALA A 60 6.21 -3.08 -4.84
C ALA A 60 7.05 -3.27 -3.59
N VAL A 61 6.37 -3.45 -2.45
CA VAL A 61 7.01 -3.96 -1.23
C VAL A 61 7.21 -5.45 -1.40
N SER A 62 8.46 -5.93 -1.39
CA SER A 62 8.78 -7.34 -1.52
C SER A 62 8.97 -8.02 -0.15
N ALA A 63 8.50 -9.26 -0.03
CA ALA A 63 8.79 -10.12 1.12
C ALA A 63 8.74 -11.60 0.76
N VAL A 64 9.37 -12.44 1.58
CA VAL A 64 9.33 -13.89 1.42
C VAL A 64 8.22 -14.46 2.30
N VAL A 65 7.23 -15.11 1.68
CA VAL A 65 6.12 -15.77 2.39
C VAL A 65 6.10 -17.24 1.94
N GLY A 66 6.25 -18.18 2.88
CA GLY A 66 6.31 -19.60 2.55
C GLY A 66 7.40 -19.97 1.54
N GLY A 67 8.58 -19.34 1.64
CA GLY A 67 9.72 -19.61 0.74
C GLY A 67 9.63 -18.98 -0.66
N ARG A 68 8.55 -18.25 -0.98
CA ARG A 68 8.38 -17.56 -2.28
C ARG A 68 8.47 -16.05 -2.09
N GLN A 69 9.22 -15.37 -2.96
CA GLN A 69 9.24 -13.92 -3.02
C GLN A 69 7.91 -13.40 -3.59
N MET A 70 7.27 -12.49 -2.87
CA MET A 70 5.99 -11.91 -3.22
C MET A 70 6.03 -10.40 -3.14
N HIS A 71 5.12 -9.78 -3.89
CA HIS A 71 5.01 -8.33 -4.06
C HIS A 71 3.69 -7.84 -3.49
N PHE A 72 3.76 -6.73 -2.74
CA PHE A 72 2.64 -6.14 -2.04
C PHE A 72 2.54 -4.64 -2.36
N CYS A 73 1.32 -4.12 -2.36
CA CYS A 73 1.05 -2.69 -2.60
C CYS A 73 1.43 -1.83 -1.40
N SER A 74 1.55 -2.42 -0.21
CA SER A 74 1.81 -1.71 1.03
C SER A 74 2.42 -2.61 2.11
N PRO A 75 3.13 -2.03 3.10
CA PRO A 75 3.62 -2.78 4.26
C PRO A 75 2.50 -3.51 5.01
N ALA A 76 1.31 -2.92 5.10
CA ALA A 76 0.16 -3.54 5.76
C ALA A 76 -0.32 -4.82 5.05
N CYS A 77 -0.25 -4.88 3.71
CA CYS A 77 -0.59 -6.09 2.96
C CYS A 77 0.50 -7.17 3.13
N ARG A 78 1.78 -6.78 3.14
CA ARG A 78 2.88 -7.69 3.50
C ARG A 78 2.68 -8.30 4.89
N ASP A 79 2.40 -7.47 5.89
CA ASP A 79 2.28 -7.91 7.29
C ASP A 79 1.09 -8.87 7.46
N ARG A 80 -0.03 -8.60 6.77
CA ARG A 80 -1.15 -9.54 6.69
C ARG A 80 -0.75 -10.86 6.02
N ALA A 81 0.02 -10.81 4.95
CA ALA A 81 0.48 -12.01 4.25
C ALA A 81 1.45 -12.85 5.09
N LEU A 82 2.25 -12.23 5.96
CA LEU A 82 3.13 -12.92 6.91
C LEU A 82 2.35 -13.56 8.08
N ALA A 83 1.24 -12.95 8.48
CA ALA A 83 0.36 -13.48 9.53
C ALA A 83 -0.55 -14.63 9.03
N LEU A 84 -0.81 -14.70 7.73
CA LEU A 84 -1.58 -15.77 7.12
C LEU A 84 -0.68 -16.98 6.82
N PRO A 85 -1.18 -18.22 7.01
CA PRO A 85 -0.46 -19.40 6.56
C PRO A 85 -0.24 -19.33 5.04
N PRO A 86 0.88 -19.86 4.54
CA PRO A 86 1.14 -19.88 3.11
C PRO A 86 0.01 -20.65 2.42
N GLY A 87 -0.69 -19.98 1.49
CA GLY A 87 -1.65 -20.65 0.63
C GLY A 87 -0.96 -21.74 -0.21
N PRO A 88 -1.70 -22.79 -0.62
CA PRO A 88 -1.18 -23.84 -1.48
C PRO A 88 -0.46 -23.26 -2.72
#